data_AF-A0A8K0IXC4-F1
#
_entry.id   AF-A0A8K0IXC4-F1
#
_cell.length_a   1.000
_cell.length_b   1.000
_cell.length_c   1.000
_cell.angle_alpha   90.00
_cell.angle_beta   90.00
_cell.angle_gamma   90.00
#
_symmetry.space_group_name_H-M   'P 1'
#
loop_
_entity.id
_entity.type
_entity.pdbx_description
1 polymer ?
#
loop_
_entity_poly.entity_id
_entity_poly.type
_entity_poly.pdbx_seq_one_letter_code
_entity_poly.pdbx_strand_id
1 'polypeptide(L)'
;MGYPTEVLKQLSSMGRLVVCAGDGAVQGSTNLAYLRYGISIWIEVPLDLVANEILKTDARSTNEQPTLESNSFSEVHAQVLEELSKRYNEMKGGYGTADAIVSLQRVASQLGYEDLNSVTPEDMTVEVLKEIEKLTKVKKMMEAAARPF
;
A
#
# COMPACT_ATOMS: atom_id res chain seq x y z
N MET A 1 -7.24 -19.76 12.38
CA MET A 1 -6.78 -19.35 11.04
C MET A 1 -8.00 -19.25 10.14
N GLY A 2 -8.48 -18.04 9.75
CA GLY A 2 -9.63 -17.97 8.83
C GLY A 2 -10.30 -16.61 8.58
N TYR A 3 -10.20 -15.64 9.48
CA TYR A 3 -11.02 -14.41 9.35
C TYR A 3 -10.70 -13.55 8.12
N PRO A 4 -9.43 -13.21 7.80
CA PRO A 4 -9.14 -12.35 6.65
C PRO A 4 -9.45 -13.02 5.30
N THR A 5 -9.19 -14.33 5.19
CA THR A 5 -9.37 -15.10 3.96
C THR A 5 -10.84 -15.25 3.58
N GLU A 6 -11.72 -15.56 4.54
CA GLU A 6 -13.15 -15.71 4.24
C GLU A 6 -13.79 -14.36 3.87
N VAL A 7 -13.37 -13.27 4.51
CA VAL A 7 -13.80 -11.92 4.14
C VAL A 7 -13.33 -11.57 2.72
N LEU A 8 -12.05 -11.79 2.39
CA LEU A 8 -11.54 -11.55 1.03
C LEU A 8 -12.25 -12.37 -0.04
N LYS A 9 -12.59 -13.63 0.27
CA LYS A 9 -13.39 -14.48 -0.62
C LYS A 9 -14.75 -13.86 -0.90
N GLN A 10 -15.47 -13.40 0.14
CA GLN A 10 -16.75 -12.73 -0.03
C GLN A 10 -16.62 -11.45 -0.86
N LEU A 11 -15.65 -10.59 -0.52
CA LEU A 11 -15.42 -9.33 -1.23
C LEU A 11 -15.03 -9.57 -2.71
N SER A 12 -14.27 -10.63 -3.01
CA SER A 12 -13.88 -10.98 -4.39
C SER A 12 -15.06 -11.37 -5.28
N SER A 13 -16.18 -11.80 -4.69
CA SER A 13 -17.42 -12.09 -5.41
C SER A 13 -18.29 -10.86 -5.66
N MET A 14 -17.98 -9.72 -5.03
CA MET A 14 -18.71 -8.47 -5.19
C MET A 14 -18.16 -7.68 -6.40
N GLY A 15 -19.05 -7.06 -7.17
CA GLY A 15 -18.66 -6.18 -8.29
C GLY A 15 -18.58 -4.72 -7.87
N ARG A 16 -17.70 -3.95 -8.52
CA ARG A 16 -17.56 -2.49 -8.39
C ARG A 16 -17.32 -2.02 -6.95
N LEU A 17 -16.29 -2.59 -6.32
CA LEU A 17 -15.87 -2.27 -4.96
C LEU A 17 -14.39 -1.87 -4.95
N VAL A 18 -14.04 -0.94 -4.07
CA VAL A 18 -12.65 -0.62 -3.69
C VAL A 18 -12.45 -1.12 -2.27
N VAL A 19 -11.38 -1.89 -2.06
CA VAL A 19 -11.06 -2.48 -0.75
C VAL A 19 -9.64 -2.06 -0.38
N CYS A 20 -9.49 -1.47 0.81
CA CYS A 20 -8.18 -1.31 1.44
C CYS A 20 -7.82 -2.63 2.13
N ALA A 21 -6.82 -3.32 1.60
CA ALA A 21 -6.36 -4.60 2.14
C ALA A 21 -5.18 -4.36 3.07
N GLY A 22 -5.27 -4.86 4.31
CA GLY A 22 -4.13 -4.87 5.22
C GLY A 22 -3.10 -5.94 4.85
N ASP A 23 -1.93 -5.86 5.47
CA ASP A 23 -0.77 -6.74 5.24
C ASP A 23 -1.07 -8.24 5.27
N GLY A 24 -2.02 -8.68 6.11
CA GLY A 24 -2.44 -10.09 6.17
C GLY A 24 -3.05 -10.61 4.86
N ALA A 25 -3.48 -9.72 3.95
CA ALA A 25 -3.99 -10.10 2.63
C ALA A 25 -2.90 -10.63 1.70
N VAL A 26 -1.63 -10.26 1.91
CA VAL A 26 -0.54 -10.63 0.98
C VAL A 26 0.31 -11.82 1.45
N GLN A 27 0.02 -12.36 2.64
CA GLN A 27 0.83 -13.43 3.26
C GLN A 27 0.53 -14.84 2.74
N GLY A 28 -0.61 -15.07 2.06
CA GLY A 28 -1.07 -16.40 1.67
C GLY A 28 -1.48 -16.49 0.21
N SER A 29 -1.08 -17.57 -0.46
CA SER A 29 -1.39 -17.82 -1.88
C SER A 29 -2.90 -17.79 -2.18
N THR A 30 -3.73 -18.29 -1.26
CA THR A 30 -5.20 -18.22 -1.38
C THR A 30 -5.70 -16.78 -1.40
N ASN A 31 -5.19 -15.90 -0.52
CA ASN A 31 -5.59 -14.49 -0.50
C ASN A 31 -5.11 -13.78 -1.77
N LEU A 32 -3.86 -14.03 -2.19
CA LEU A 32 -3.32 -13.52 -3.45
C LEU A 32 -4.15 -13.95 -4.66
N ALA A 33 -4.66 -15.19 -4.66
CA ALA A 33 -5.56 -15.67 -5.71
C ALA A 33 -6.91 -14.91 -5.72
N TYR A 34 -7.46 -14.55 -4.55
CA TYR A 34 -8.68 -13.73 -4.48
C TYR A 34 -8.45 -12.29 -4.95
N LEU A 35 -7.29 -11.69 -4.66
CA LEU A 35 -6.97 -10.33 -5.13
C LEU A 35 -6.96 -10.23 -6.67
N ARG A 36 -6.62 -11.31 -7.37
CA ARG A 36 -6.61 -11.39 -8.85
C ARG A 36 -8.00 -11.36 -9.50
N TYR A 37 -9.09 -11.45 -8.73
CA TYR A 37 -10.44 -11.26 -9.29
C TYR A 37 -10.70 -9.78 -9.65
N GLY A 38 -9.93 -8.85 -9.07
CA GLY A 38 -9.98 -7.43 -9.36
C GLY A 38 -8.69 -6.90 -9.97
N ILE A 39 -8.48 -5.60 -9.81
CA ILE A 39 -7.20 -4.93 -10.03
C ILE A 39 -6.61 -4.63 -8.66
N SER A 40 -5.37 -5.07 -8.45
CA SER A 40 -4.62 -4.86 -7.22
C SER A 40 -3.55 -3.80 -7.44
N ILE A 41 -3.52 -2.79 -6.57
CA ILE A 41 -2.57 -1.68 -6.62
C ILE A 41 -1.78 -1.68 -5.31
N TRP A 42 -0.46 -1.72 -5.41
CA TRP A 42 0.41 -1.54 -4.26
C TRP A 42 0.79 -0.06 -4.12
N ILE A 43 0.41 0.54 -3.00
CA ILE A 43 0.87 1.89 -2.63
C ILE A 43 2.20 1.77 -1.90
N GLU A 44 3.28 2.17 -2.56
CA GLU A 44 4.62 2.13 -2.01
C GLU A 44 4.95 3.45 -1.32
N VAL A 45 5.20 3.36 -0.01
CA VAL A 45 5.55 4.49 0.87
C VAL A 45 6.88 4.18 1.55
N PRO A 46 7.83 5.13 1.61
CA PRO A 46 9.10 4.93 2.32
C PRO A 46 8.88 4.60 3.80
N LEU A 47 9.57 3.57 4.31
CA LEU A 47 9.39 3.06 5.67
C LEU A 47 9.70 4.11 6.75
N ASP A 48 10.64 5.01 6.48
CA ASP A 48 11.00 6.12 7.38
C ASP A 48 9.80 7.08 7.61
N LEU A 49 9.02 7.35 6.55
CA LEU A 49 7.82 8.18 6.65
C LEU A 49 6.75 7.47 7.48
N VAL A 50 6.60 6.15 7.29
CA VAL A 50 5.66 5.33 8.09
C VAL A 50 6.08 5.30 9.56
N ALA A 51 7.37 5.11 9.86
CA ALA A 51 7.89 5.12 11.22
C ALA A 51 7.61 6.46 11.92
N ASN A 52 7.90 7.57 11.24
CA ASN A 52 7.61 8.91 11.74
C ASN A 52 6.12 9.12 12.03
N GLU A 53 5.21 8.59 11.20
CA GLU A 53 3.77 8.74 11.41
C GLU A 53 3.25 7.91 12.59
N ILE A 54 3.78 6.69 12.79
CA ILE A 54 3.46 5.86 13.96
C ILE A 54 3.82 6.63 15.25
N LEU A 55 5.05 7.15 15.32
CA LEU A 55 5.51 7.91 16.50
C LEU A 55 4.69 9.18 16.75
N LYS A 56 4.32 9.92 15.69
CA LYS A 56 3.45 11.09 15.81
C LYS A 56 2.06 10.73 16.33
N THR A 57 1.52 9.58 15.92
CA THR A 57 0.19 9.12 16.34
C THR A 57 0.20 8.68 17.80
N ASP A 58 1.21 7.92 18.21
CA ASP A 58 1.35 7.48 19.60
C ASP A 58 1.52 8.68 20.54
N ALA A 59 2.33 9.67 20.16
CA ALA A 59 2.50 10.90 20.93
C ALA A 59 1.23 11.76 21.08
N ARG A 60 0.26 11.64 20.17
CA ARG A 60 -1.05 12.32 20.27
C ARG A 60 -2.04 11.58 21.18
N SER A 61 -1.86 10.27 21.36
CA SER A 61 -2.75 9.44 22.18
C SER A 61 -2.47 9.62 23.68
N THR A 62 -1.24 10.02 24.01
CA THR A 62 -0.85 10.52 25.33
C THR A 62 -0.97 12.05 25.31
N ASN A 63 -1.83 12.66 26.13
CA ASN A 63 -1.87 14.13 26.34
C ASN A 63 -0.57 14.71 26.96
N GLU A 64 0.49 13.92 27.02
CA GLU A 64 1.82 14.30 27.46
C GLU A 64 2.63 14.64 26.21
N GLN A 65 2.97 15.92 26.03
CA GLN A 65 4.02 16.28 25.08
C GLN A 65 5.27 15.48 25.45
N PRO A 66 5.76 14.55 24.62
CA PRO A 66 6.96 13.83 24.96
C PRO A 66 8.10 14.85 24.80
N THR A 67 8.58 15.41 25.90
CA THR A 67 9.96 15.89 25.96
C THR A 67 10.88 14.67 25.97
N LEU A 68 10.81 13.85 24.92
CA LEU A 68 11.78 12.80 24.68
C LEU A 68 13.07 13.53 24.35
N GLU A 69 14.10 13.34 25.18
CA GLU A 69 15.44 13.80 24.82
C GLU A 69 15.79 13.25 23.44
N SER A 70 16.45 14.06 22.61
CA SER A 70 16.75 13.76 21.21
C SER A 70 17.42 12.40 21.01
N ASN A 71 18.21 11.94 21.99
CA ASN A 71 18.84 10.62 22.00
C ASN A 71 17.82 9.47 22.13
N SER A 72 16.78 9.64 22.95
CA SER A 72 15.73 8.63 23.16
C SER A 72 14.79 8.54 21.96
N PHE A 73 14.43 9.68 21.34
CA PHE A 73 13.62 9.66 20.12
C PHE A 73 14.31 8.93 18.96
N SER A 74 15.62 9.17 18.79
CA SER A 74 16.42 8.50 17.75
C SER A 74 16.48 6.98 17.95
N GLU A 75 16.58 6.51 19.19
CA GLU A 75 16.63 5.08 19.52
C GLU A 75 15.29 4.39 19.27
N VAL A 76 14.18 5.01 19.71
CA VAL A 76 12.82 4.50 19.47
C VAL A 76 12.50 4.48 17.98
N HIS A 77 12.86 5.53 17.23
CA HIS A 77 12.68 5.56 15.79
C HIS A 77 13.45 4.44 15.07
N ALA A 78 14.70 4.21 15.46
CA ALA A 78 15.50 3.12 14.90
C ALA A 78 14.86 1.75 15.15
N GLN A 79 14.34 1.51 16.36
CA GLN A 79 13.64 0.28 16.70
C GLN A 79 12.37 0.07 15.87
N VAL A 80 11.54 1.09 15.74
CA VAL A 80 10.32 1.03 14.89
C VAL A 80 10.69 0.76 13.43
N LEU A 81 11.72 1.43 12.92
CA LEU A 81 12.18 1.24 11.54
C LEU A 81 12.73 -0.18 11.31
N GLU A 82 13.44 -0.77 12.27
CA GLU A 82 13.92 -2.14 12.21
C GLU A 82 12.75 -3.14 12.14
N GLU A 83 11.75 -2.97 13.00
CA GLU A 83 10.55 -3.81 13.01
C GLU A 83 9.75 -3.70 11.70
N LEU A 84 9.56 -2.48 11.19
CA LEU A 84 8.92 -2.23 9.90
C LEU A 84 9.73 -2.86 8.76
N SER A 85 11.05 -2.72 8.77
CA SER A 85 11.93 -3.28 7.74
C SER A 85 11.87 -4.80 7.73
N LYS A 86 11.85 -5.44 8.90
CA LYS A 86 11.68 -6.88 9.02
C LYS A 86 10.34 -7.33 8.43
N ARG A 87 9.24 -6.70 8.86
CA ARG A 87 7.89 -6.99 8.38
C ARG A 87 7.75 -6.78 6.87
N TYR A 88 8.28 -5.67 6.36
CA TYR A 88 8.31 -5.37 4.93
C TYR A 88 9.05 -6.47 4.15
N ASN A 89 10.23 -6.88 4.60
CA ASN A 89 11.01 -7.92 3.92
C ASN A 89 10.33 -9.29 3.90
N GLU A 90 9.57 -9.62 4.94
CA GLU A 90 8.77 -10.85 5.01
C GLU A 90 7.61 -10.83 4.00
N MET A 91 7.01 -9.66 3.73
CA MET A 91 5.77 -9.55 2.95
C MET A 91 5.92 -8.96 1.55
N LYS A 92 7.08 -8.36 1.22
CA LYS A 92 7.32 -7.71 -0.09
C LYS A 92 7.08 -8.61 -1.29
N GLY A 93 7.29 -9.92 -1.14
CA GLY A 93 6.99 -10.89 -2.19
C GLY A 93 5.50 -10.93 -2.55
N GLY A 94 4.61 -10.76 -1.56
CA GLY A 94 3.18 -10.71 -1.77
C GLY A 94 2.71 -9.38 -2.38
N TYR A 95 3.24 -8.25 -1.91
CA TYR A 95 2.98 -6.94 -2.53
C TYR A 95 3.41 -6.91 -3.99
N GLY A 96 4.54 -7.55 -4.31
CA GLY A 96 5.08 -7.65 -5.67
C GLY A 96 4.20 -8.43 -6.65
N THR A 97 3.10 -9.05 -6.19
CA THR A 97 2.11 -9.68 -7.08
C THR A 97 1.01 -8.73 -7.54
N ALA A 98 1.01 -7.48 -7.07
CA ALA A 98 0.05 -6.46 -7.49
C ALA A 98 0.18 -6.15 -8.98
N ASP A 99 -0.93 -5.76 -9.62
CA ASP A 99 -0.98 -5.44 -11.05
C ASP A 99 -0.22 -4.16 -11.38
N ALA A 100 -0.16 -3.21 -10.43
CA ALA A 100 0.64 -2.01 -10.53
C ALA A 100 1.14 -1.53 -9.16
N ILE A 101 2.19 -0.71 -9.21
CA ILE A 101 2.80 -0.06 -8.04
C ILE A 101 2.67 1.45 -8.25
N VAL A 102 2.13 2.14 -7.24
CA VAL A 102 2.09 3.60 -7.17
C VAL A 102 2.97 4.03 -6.02
N SER A 103 4.10 4.66 -6.36
CA SER A 103 5.13 5.05 -5.41
C SER A 103 4.98 6.52 -5.04
N LEU A 104 4.90 6.82 -3.74
CA LEU A 104 4.82 8.17 -3.21
C LEU A 104 5.99 9.04 -3.71
N GLN A 105 7.20 8.47 -3.70
CA GLN A 105 8.41 9.15 -4.16
C GLN A 105 8.36 9.49 -5.65
N ARG A 106 7.81 8.58 -6.47
CA ARG A 106 7.63 8.81 -7.91
C ARG A 106 6.64 9.94 -8.16
N VAL A 107 5.51 9.94 -7.45
CA VAL A 107 4.49 11.00 -7.55
C VAL A 107 5.07 12.36 -7.16
N ALA A 108 5.76 12.44 -6.02
CA ALA A 108 6.44 13.67 -5.60
C ALA A 108 7.41 14.19 -6.68
N SER A 109 8.24 13.31 -7.21
CA SER A 109 9.23 13.66 -8.25
C SER A 109 8.57 14.15 -9.55
N GLN A 110 7.46 13.52 -9.97
CA GLN A 110 6.72 13.91 -11.17
C GLN A 110 6.03 15.27 -11.03
N LEU A 111 5.58 15.61 -9.82
CA LEU A 111 4.93 16.88 -9.50
C LEU A 111 5.93 17.98 -9.15
N GLY A 112 7.23 17.65 -9.03
CA GLY A 112 8.28 18.60 -8.67
C GLY A 112 8.29 18.97 -7.19
N TYR A 113 7.73 18.13 -6.32
CA TYR A 113 7.80 18.32 -4.88
C TYR A 113 9.15 17.84 -4.33
N GLU A 114 9.78 18.69 -3.52
CA GLU A 114 11.03 18.35 -2.81
C GLU A 114 10.75 17.55 -1.53
N ASP A 115 9.60 17.77 -0.88
CA ASP A 115 9.17 17.06 0.31
C ASP A 115 8.02 16.10 0.00
N LEU A 116 8.16 14.83 0.40
CA LEU A 116 7.14 13.79 0.24
C LEU A 116 5.86 14.13 1.01
N ASN A 117 5.94 14.88 2.11
CA ASN A 117 4.75 15.32 2.86
C ASN A 117 3.92 16.35 2.09
N SER A 118 4.44 16.91 0.99
CA SER A 118 3.69 17.81 0.11
C SER A 118 2.74 17.05 -0.84
N VAL A 119 2.92 15.74 -1.00
CA VAL A 119 2.02 14.92 -1.83
C VAL A 119 0.68 14.76 -1.10
N THR A 120 -0.39 15.14 -1.78
CA THR A 120 -1.75 15.03 -1.24
C THR A 120 -2.36 13.65 -1.53
N PRO A 121 -3.38 13.22 -0.77
CA PRO A 121 -4.18 12.04 -1.14
C PRO A 121 -4.78 12.12 -2.54
N GLU A 122 -5.14 13.33 -2.99
CA GLU A 122 -5.66 13.59 -4.33
C GLU A 122 -4.61 13.31 -5.40
N ASP A 123 -3.36 13.74 -5.19
CA ASP A 123 -2.24 13.46 -6.11
C ASP A 123 -2.04 11.95 -6.29
N MET A 124 -2.02 11.22 -5.17
CA MET A 124 -1.91 9.75 -5.18
C MET A 124 -3.11 9.10 -5.85
N THR A 125 -4.31 9.60 -5.60
CA THR A 125 -5.55 9.08 -6.19
C THR A 125 -5.54 9.25 -7.71
N VAL A 126 -5.12 10.41 -8.21
CA VAL A 126 -4.98 10.66 -9.65
C VAL A 126 -4.00 9.67 -10.28
N GLU A 127 -2.87 9.40 -9.65
CA GLU A 127 -1.91 8.42 -10.16
C GLU A 127 -2.46 6.98 -10.15
N VAL A 128 -3.16 6.58 -9.09
CA VAL A 128 -3.86 5.28 -9.03
C VAL A 128 -4.88 5.14 -10.16
N LEU A 129 -5.68 6.18 -10.43
CA LEU A 129 -6.68 6.16 -11.50
C LEU A 129 -6.05 6.02 -12.88
N LYS A 130 -4.90 6.66 -13.14
CA LYS A 130 -4.15 6.48 -14.40
C LYS A 130 -3.69 5.03 -14.60
N GLU A 131 -3.14 4.40 -13.55
CA GLU A 131 -2.70 3.00 -13.65
C GLU A 131 -3.91 2.06 -13.84
N ILE A 132 -5.03 2.29 -13.15
CA ILE A 132 -6.28 1.53 -13.37
C ILE A 132 -6.79 1.69 -14.81
N GLU A 133 -6.79 2.91 -15.35
CA GLU A 133 -7.19 3.17 -16.73
C GLU A 133 -6.31 2.41 -17.73
N LYS A 134 -4.99 2.46 -17.54
CA LYS A 134 -4.00 1.75 -18.36
C LYS A 134 -4.21 0.24 -18.31
N LEU A 135 -4.32 -0.34 -17.12
CA LEU A 135 -4.56 -1.78 -16.93
C LEU A 135 -5.89 -2.22 -17.57
N THR A 136 -6.95 -1.42 -17.43
CA THR A 136 -8.25 -1.71 -18.02
C THR A 136 -8.20 -1.69 -19.55
N LYS A 137 -7.46 -0.76 -20.15
CA LYS A 137 -7.24 -0.72 -21.61
C LYS A 137 -6.50 -1.97 -22.09
N VAL A 138 -5.42 -2.37 -21.41
CA VAL A 138 -4.64 -3.57 -21.75
C VAL A 138 -5.52 -4.82 -21.69
N LYS A 139 -6.31 -4.99 -20.61
CA LYS A 139 -7.24 -6.12 -20.47
C LYS A 139 -8.23 -6.20 -21.63
N LYS A 140 -8.85 -5.08 -22.01
CA LYS A 140 -9.78 -5.02 -23.15
C LYS A 140 -9.12 -5.41 -24.47
N MET A 141 -7.88 -4.98 -24.71
CA MET A 141 -7.14 -5.34 -25.92
C MET A 141 -6.83 -6.84 -25.96
N MET A 142 -6.42 -7.43 -24.83
CA MET A 142 -6.16 -8.87 -24.73
C MET A 142 -7.44 -9.70 -24.95
N GLU A 143 -8.57 -9.28 -24.34
CA GLU A 143 -9.85 -9.94 -24.54
C GLU A 143 -10.32 -9.88 -26.00
N ALA A 144 -10.10 -8.76 -26.69
CA ALA A 144 -10.42 -8.63 -28.11
C ALA A 144 -9.56 -9.55 -28.99
N ALA A 145 -8.27 -9.66 -28.69
CA ALA A 145 -7.34 -10.53 -29.42
C ALA A 145 -7.58 -12.03 -29.19
N ALA A 146 -8.19 -12.40 -28.06
CA ALA A 146 -8.50 -13.79 -27.71
C ALA A 146 -9.84 -14.29 -28.27
N ARG A 147 -10.64 -13.44 -28.93
CA ARG A 147 -11.90 -13.88 -29.56
C ARG A 147 -11.61 -14.69 -30.82
N PRO A 148 -12.15 -15.91 -30.96
CA PRO A 148 -12.04 -16.66 -32.20
C PRO A 148 -12.77 -15.92 -33.33
N PHE A 149 -12.19 -16.00 -34.54
CA PHE A 149 -12.71 -15.40 -35.77
C PHE A 149 -14.09 -15.95 -36.16
#